data_AF-A0AAV0YLN9-F1
#
_entry.id   AF-A0AAV0YLN9-F1
#
_cell.length_a   1.000
_cell.length_b   1.000
_cell.length_c   1.000
_cell.angle_alpha   90.00
_cell.angle_beta   90.00
_cell.angle_gamma   90.00
#
_symmetry.space_group_name_H-M   'P 1'
#
loop_
_entity.id
_entity.type
_entity.pdbx_description
1 polymer ?
#
loop_
_entity_poly.entity_id
_entity_poly.type
_entity_poly.pdbx_seq_one_letter_code
_entity_poly.pdbx_strand_id
1 'polypeptide(L)'
;MDDIVSNEFDQKRDHVSSFLECYMRQYNVSREGVVQEGRKRIVDAWKDINKESLMPTDVPRPFLTHIINLSRFMDVVYKDKDNFTHSEGEMKAFIKALLLDPMKI
;
A
#
# COMPACT_ATOMS: atom_id res chain seq x y z
N MET A 1 0.59 -3.07 -3.06
CA MET A 1 -0.77 -2.63 -2.67
C MET A 1 -1.35 -1.87 -3.83
N ASP A 2 -0.73 -0.75 -4.21
CA ASP A 2 -1.04 0.05 -5.40
C ASP A 2 -1.30 -0.77 -6.66
N ASP A 3 -0.32 -1.52 -7.17
CA ASP A 3 -0.51 -2.37 -8.37
C ASP A 3 -1.73 -3.30 -8.27
N ILE A 4 -2.09 -3.82 -7.09
CA ILE A 4 -3.26 -4.71 -6.97
C ILE A 4 -4.58 -3.96 -7.19
N VAL A 5 -4.67 -2.73 -6.71
CA VAL A 5 -5.90 -1.93 -6.73
C VAL A 5 -6.01 -1.01 -7.94
N SER A 6 -4.88 -0.58 -8.50
CA SER A 6 -4.79 0.34 -9.63
C SER A 6 -4.76 -0.38 -10.99
N ASN A 7 -4.41 -1.67 -11.02
CA ASN A 7 -4.16 -2.44 -12.25
C ASN A 7 -5.22 -2.29 -13.35
N GLU A 8 -6.51 -2.38 -13.03
CA GLU A 8 -7.56 -2.31 -14.05
C GLU A 8 -7.66 -0.91 -14.69
N PHE A 9 -7.39 0.13 -13.93
CA PHE A 9 -7.36 1.50 -14.42
C PHE A 9 -6.09 1.73 -15.26
N ASP A 10 -4.95 1.23 -14.78
CA ASP A 10 -3.66 1.38 -15.45
C ASP A 10 -3.62 0.67 -16.80
N GLN A 11 -4.19 -0.54 -16.89
CA GLN A 11 -4.31 -1.28 -18.14
C GLN A 11 -5.17 -0.55 -19.19
N LYS A 12 -6.20 0.21 -18.79
CA LYS A 12 -7.05 0.96 -19.73
C LYS A 12 -6.32 2.13 -20.38
N ARG A 13 -5.17 2.53 -19.85
CA ARG A 13 -4.41 3.70 -20.31
C ARG A 13 -3.04 3.32 -20.87
N ASP A 14 -2.84 2.04 -21.21
CA ASP A 14 -1.57 1.49 -21.69
C ASP A 14 -0.39 1.88 -20.79
N HIS A 15 -0.60 1.79 -19.47
CA HIS A 15 0.46 2.10 -18.52
C HIS A 15 1.61 1.08 -18.58
N VAL A 16 2.74 1.42 -17.97
CA VAL A 16 3.89 0.52 -17.88
C VAL A 16 3.50 -0.80 -17.18
N SER A 17 4.17 -1.90 -17.52
CA SER A 17 3.89 -3.21 -16.93
C SER A 17 4.00 -3.17 -15.40
N SER A 18 2.90 -3.46 -14.70
CA SER A 18 2.87 -3.53 -13.24
C SER A 18 3.41 -4.88 -12.74
N PHE A 19 3.50 -5.03 -11.42
CA PHE A 19 3.75 -6.31 -10.77
C PHE A 19 2.84 -7.41 -11.32
N LEU A 20 1.56 -7.12 -11.59
CA LEU A 20 0.62 -8.15 -12.02
C LEU A 20 1.01 -8.72 -13.39
N GLU A 21 1.24 -7.87 -14.38
CA GLU A 21 1.62 -8.27 -15.74
C GLU A 21 2.96 -8.98 -15.74
N CYS A 22 3.94 -8.44 -15.01
CA CYS A 22 5.28 -9.03 -14.94
C CYS A 22 5.22 -10.44 -14.36
N TYR A 23 4.48 -10.61 -13.26
CA TYR A 23 4.38 -11.89 -12.56
C TYR A 23 3.57 -12.91 -13.36
N MET A 24 2.42 -12.49 -13.93
CA MET A 24 1.61 -13.35 -14.80
C MET A 24 2.43 -13.86 -15.98
N ARG A 25 3.20 -12.98 -16.64
CA ARG A 25 4.05 -13.33 -17.78
C ARG A 25 5.20 -14.25 -17.39
N GLN A 26 5.83 -14.02 -16.23
CA GLN A 26 6.97 -14.79 -15.79
C GLN A 26 6.60 -16.21 -15.36
N TYR A 27 5.48 -16.37 -14.65
CA TYR A 27 5.10 -17.65 -14.03
C TYR A 27 3.92 -18.34 -14.71
N ASN A 28 3.34 -17.73 -15.75
CA ASN A 28 2.19 -18.23 -16.50
C ASN A 28 0.99 -18.59 -15.58
N VAL A 29 0.64 -17.67 -14.69
CA VAL A 29 -0.43 -17.82 -13.69
C VAL A 29 -1.59 -16.86 -13.95
N SER A 30 -2.77 -17.17 -13.41
CA SER A 30 -3.94 -16.29 -13.54
C SER A 30 -3.78 -15.01 -12.72
N ARG A 31 -4.54 -13.97 -13.11
CA ARG A 31 -4.56 -12.69 -12.39
C ARG A 31 -4.93 -12.86 -10.93
N GLU A 32 -5.94 -13.68 -10.64
CA GLU A 32 -6.39 -13.97 -9.27
C GLU A 32 -5.27 -14.62 -8.46
N GLY A 33 -4.52 -15.54 -9.06
CA GLY A 33 -3.35 -16.16 -8.43
C GLY A 33 -2.27 -15.14 -8.08
N VAL A 34 -2.02 -14.18 -8.97
CA VAL A 34 -1.04 -13.10 -8.70
C VAL A 34 -1.53 -12.13 -7.63
N VAL A 35 -2.82 -11.79 -7.61
CA VAL A 35 -3.39 -10.96 -6.54
C VAL A 35 -3.26 -11.65 -5.19
N GLN A 36 -3.53 -12.96 -5.11
CA GLN A 36 -3.34 -13.74 -3.88
C GLN A 36 -1.88 -13.77 -3.43
N GLU A 37 -0.95 -14.02 -4.36
CA GLU A 37 0.49 -14.00 -4.08
C GLU A 37 0.96 -12.61 -3.64
N GLY A 38 0.50 -11.54 -4.29
CA GLY A 38 0.81 -10.16 -3.91
C GLY A 38 0.31 -9.82 -2.51
N ARG A 39 -0.90 -10.24 -2.14
CA ARG A 39 -1.45 -10.09 -0.78
C ARG A 39 -0.64 -10.87 0.25
N LYS A 40 -0.20 -12.09 -0.08
CA LYS A 40 0.68 -12.88 0.77
C LYS A 40 2.02 -12.16 1.02
N ARG A 41 2.65 -11.64 -0.04
CA ARG A 41 3.90 -10.85 0.06
C ARG A 41 3.74 -9.61 0.92
N ILE A 42 2.61 -8.92 0.82
CA ILE A 42 2.29 -7.77 1.69
C ILE A 42 2.24 -8.20 3.16
N VAL A 43 1.55 -9.32 3.46
CA VAL A 43 1.46 -9.86 4.83
C VAL A 43 2.84 -10.26 5.36
N ASP A 44 3.65 -10.91 4.54
CA ASP A 44 5.00 -11.32 4.93
C ASP A 44 5.91 -10.10 5.16
N ALA A 45 5.85 -9.08 4.31
CA ALA A 45 6.56 -7.81 4.51
C ALA A 45 6.13 -7.11 5.81
N TRP A 46 4.85 -7.14 6.18
CA TRP A 46 4.38 -6.62 7.46
C TRP A 46 4.94 -7.39 8.67
N LYS A 47 5.10 -8.72 8.57
CA LYS A 47 5.74 -9.51 9.63
C LYS A 47 7.21 -9.13 9.79
N ASP A 48 7.91 -8.92 8.68
CA ASP A 48 9.31 -8.50 8.70
C ASP A 48 9.45 -7.11 9.33
N ILE A 49 8.65 -6.12 8.92
CA ILE A 49 8.63 -4.77 9.53
C ILE A 49 8.41 -4.87 11.04
N ASN A 50 7.43 -5.67 11.48
CA ASN A 50 7.13 -5.83 12.91
C ASN A 50 8.27 -6.47 13.68
N LYS A 51 8.90 -7.50 13.13
CA LYS A 51 10.04 -8.18 13.74
C LYS A 51 11.22 -7.23 13.87
N GLU A 52 11.62 -6.58 12.78
CA GLU A 52 12.78 -5.68 12.76
C GLU A 52 12.57 -4.45 13.67
N SER A 53 11.33 -3.97 13.81
CA SER A 53 10.99 -2.86 14.73
C SER A 53 11.20 -3.19 16.21
N LEU A 54 11.25 -4.48 16.56
CA LEU A 54 11.48 -4.97 17.93
C LEU A 54 12.96 -5.28 18.20
N MET A 55 13.76 -5.45 17.15
CA MET A 55 15.18 -5.79 17.28
C MET A 55 16.03 -4.55 17.61
N PRO A 56 17.16 -4.73 18.31
CA PRO A 56 18.19 -3.69 18.37
C PRO A 56 18.63 -3.32 16.95
N THR A 57 18.75 -2.02 16.69
CA THR A 57 19.14 -1.47 15.39
C THR A 57 20.18 -0.38 15.59
N ASP A 58 21.09 -0.25 14.64
CA ASP A 58 22.07 0.85 14.58
C ASP A 58 21.40 2.18 14.18
N VAL A 59 20.17 2.12 13.69
CA VAL A 59 19.40 3.29 13.24
C VAL A 59 18.56 3.85 14.38
N PRO A 60 18.60 5.17 14.64
CA PRO A 60 17.73 5.77 15.65
C PRO A 60 16.24 5.53 15.37
N ARG A 61 15.46 5.19 16.41
CA ARG A 61 14.02 4.91 16.33
C ARG A 61 13.21 5.95 15.53
N PRO A 62 13.46 7.28 15.63
CA PRO A 62 12.70 8.26 14.85
C PRO A 62 12.74 8.03 13.32
N PHE A 63 13.88 7.56 12.78
CA PHE A 63 14.00 7.26 11.36
C PHE A 63 13.20 6.01 10.98
N LEU A 64 13.26 4.96 11.81
CA LEU A 64 12.44 3.77 11.62
C LEU A 64 10.95 4.09 11.67
N THR A 65 10.52 4.93 12.61
CA THR A 65 9.13 5.36 12.74
C THR A 65 8.62 6.05 11.46
N HIS A 66 9.46 6.84 10.78
CA HIS A 66 9.08 7.46 9.51
C HIS A 66 8.78 6.41 8.42
N ILE A 67 9.65 5.41 8.28
CA ILE A 67 9.47 4.33 7.30
C ILE A 67 8.22 3.50 7.64
N ILE A 68 8.03 3.14 8.91
CA ILE A 68 6.84 2.40 9.36
C ILE A 68 5.56 3.19 9.08
N ASN A 69 5.57 4.49 9.36
CA ASN A 69 4.40 5.34 9.11
C ASN A 69 4.14 5.52 7.61
N LEU A 70 5.17 5.52 6.76
CA LEU A 70 4.99 5.49 5.31
C LEU A 70 4.33 4.17 4.88
N SER A 71 4.77 3.02 5.40
CA SER A 71 4.11 1.73 5.12
C SER A 71 2.65 1.71 5.57
N ARG A 72 2.34 2.27 6.75
CA ARG A 72 0.96 2.42 7.25
C ARG A 72 0.13 3.33 6.34
N PHE A 73 0.69 4.43 5.88
CA PHE A 73 0.03 5.34 4.95
C PHE A 73 -0.34 4.62 3.65
N MET A 74 0.59 3.85 3.07
CA MET A 74 0.31 3.07 1.86
C MET A 74 -0.79 2.03 2.09
N ASP A 75 -0.80 1.36 3.24
CA ASP A 75 -1.84 0.36 3.58
C ASP A 75 -3.22 1.00 3.73
N VAL A 76 -3.30 2.20 4.31
CA VAL A 76 -4.55 2.96 4.44
C VAL A 76 -5.04 3.47 3.09
N VAL A 77 -4.15 4.10 2.31
CA VAL A 77 -4.55 4.80 1.07
C VAL A 77 -4.87 3.83 -0.06
N TYR A 78 -4.24 2.66 -0.11
CA TYR A 78 -4.46 1.65 -1.15
C TYR A 78 -5.22 0.41 -0.65
N LYS A 79 -6.04 0.58 0.40
CA LYS A 79 -6.73 -0.54 1.06
C LYS A 79 -7.72 -1.25 0.14
N ASP A 80 -8.57 -0.48 -0.53
CA ASP A 80 -9.67 -0.95 -1.38
C ASP A 80 -9.53 -0.48 -2.83
N LYS A 81 -9.03 0.73 -3.02
CA LYS A 81 -8.80 1.38 -4.33
C LYS A 81 -7.63 2.36 -4.25
N ASP A 82 -7.27 2.96 -5.37
CA ASP A 82 -6.34 4.10 -5.40
C ASP A 82 -7.01 5.36 -4.85
N ASN A 83 -7.03 5.50 -3.52
CA ASN A 83 -7.53 6.70 -2.85
C ASN A 83 -6.54 7.88 -2.94
N PHE A 84 -5.32 7.67 -3.45
CA PHE A 84 -4.36 8.76 -3.65
C PHE A 84 -4.76 9.59 -4.87
N THR A 85 -4.91 8.95 -6.02
CA THR A 85 -5.33 9.62 -7.26
C THR A 85 -6.82 10.00 -7.20
N HIS A 86 -7.67 9.11 -6.68
CA HIS A 86 -9.12 9.32 -6.58
C HIS A 86 -9.52 9.79 -5.18
N SER A 87 -8.99 10.94 -4.77
CA SER A 87 -9.01 11.41 -3.39
C SER A 87 -10.36 11.84 -2.81
N GLU A 88 -11.40 11.99 -3.65
CA GLU A 88 -12.72 12.51 -3.23
C GLU A 88 -13.43 11.67 -2.16
N GLY A 89 -13.02 10.40 -2.01
CA GLY A 89 -13.55 9.49 -0.99
C GLY A 89 -12.79 9.56 0.34
N GLU A 90 -12.09 8.47 0.67
CA GLU A 90 -11.47 8.29 1.99
C GLU A 90 -10.36 9.31 2.27
N MET A 91 -9.50 9.61 1.30
CA MET A 91 -8.41 10.57 1.49
C MET A 91 -8.92 11.95 1.91
N LYS A 92 -9.94 12.49 1.23
CA LYS A 92 -10.58 13.76 1.59
C LYS A 92 -11.22 13.71 2.98
N ALA A 93 -11.83 12.58 3.35
CA ALA A 93 -12.38 12.39 4.69
C ALA A 93 -11.29 12.39 5.77
N PHE A 94 -10.16 11.69 5.54
CA PHE A 94 -9.03 11.66 6.47
C PHE A 94 -8.38 13.04 6.62
N ILE A 95 -8.16 13.76 5.52
CA ILE A 95 -7.61 15.13 5.56
C ILE A 95 -8.52 16.04 6.39
N LYS A 96 -9.82 15.98 6.17
CA LYS A 96 -10.79 16.76 6.95
C LYS A 96 -10.70 16.43 8.44
N ALA A 97 -10.78 15.15 8.79
CA ALA A 97 -10.78 14.70 10.18
C ALA A 97 -9.47 15.00 10.92
N LEU A 98 -8.32 14.99 10.24
CA LEU A 98 -7.01 15.17 10.87
C LEU A 98 -6.52 16.62 10.86
N LEU A 99 -6.89 17.41 9.84
CA LEU A 99 -6.26 18.71 9.58
C LEU A 99 -7.24 19.90 9.53
N LEU A 100 -8.55 19.67 9.43
CA LEU A 100 -9.54 20.73 9.27
C LEU A 100 -10.57 20.76 10.41
N ASP A 101 -11.14 19.62 10.75
CA ASP A 101 -12.23 19.51 11.70
C ASP A 101 -11.67 19.28 13.11
N PRO A 102 -11.84 20.24 14.05
CA PRO A 102 -11.38 20.04 15.42
C PRO A 102 -12.22 18.98 16.13
N MET A 103 -11.59 18.24 17.04
CA MET A 103 -12.35 17.37 17.95
C MET A 103 -13.24 18.23 18.84
N LYS A 104 -14.52 17.87 18.93
CA LYS A 104 -15.43 18.49 19.89
C LYS A 104 -15.03 18.04 21.29
N ILE A 105 -14.78 19.01 22.16
CA ILE A 105 -14.48 18.81 23.58
C ILE A 105 -15.79 18.83 24.35
#